data_AF-A0A0B2VYF4-F1
#
_entry.id   AF-A0A0B2VYF4-F1
#
_cell.length_a   1.000
_cell.length_b   1.000
_cell.length_c   1.000
_cell.angle_alpha   90.00
_cell.angle_beta   90.00
_cell.angle_gamma   90.00
#
_symmetry.space_group_name_H-M   'P 1'
#
loop_
_entity.id
_entity.type
_entity.pdbx_description
1 polymer ?
#
loop_
_entity_poly.entity_id
_entity_poly.type
_entity_poly.pdbx_seq_one_letter_code
_entity_poly.pdbx_strand_id
1 'polypeptide(L)'
;MVSSSTKEQTPEEGSEKKDVYEKAEAYWANISCDVDGMLGGFGHLHIPDMVDSKRFISHLKAKHCLINFERAIDCGCGIGRVTKHLLLPLFKTVDMVDVTKNFIAGSSKYIGEEDKRVGQKFVCGLQDFEPQEHYYDLIWVQWVTGHLTDEDFERFFRRCREGLREGGCIVLKENVTSSQDKYDFDSEDNSWTRPKDRIVELLRSAGLKLLADRKQTHFPRGMLPVYMFAVN
;
A
#
# COMPACT_ATOMS: atom_id res chain seq x y z
N MET A 1 36.29 5.08 21.36
CA MET A 1 35.92 4.70 19.98
C MET A 1 34.44 4.99 19.82
N VAL A 2 34.10 5.81 18.82
CA VAL A 2 32.74 6.31 18.60
C VAL A 2 31.85 5.14 18.22
N SER A 3 30.71 5.02 18.89
CA SER A 3 29.65 4.07 18.59
C SER A 3 29.06 4.38 17.20
N SER A 4 29.25 3.51 16.22
CA SER A 4 28.37 3.49 15.05
C SER A 4 27.20 2.58 15.37
N SER A 5 26.12 3.16 15.89
CA SER A 5 24.79 2.58 15.74
C SER A 5 24.47 2.56 14.25
N THR A 6 24.78 1.45 13.57
CA THR A 6 24.35 1.21 12.19
C THR A 6 22.84 1.21 12.21
N LYS A 7 22.23 2.28 11.70
CA LYS A 7 20.80 2.28 11.37
C LYS A 7 20.65 1.25 10.26
N GLU A 8 19.91 0.16 10.50
CA GLU A 8 19.49 -0.75 9.43
C GLU A 8 18.66 0.07 8.44
N GLN A 9 19.26 0.39 7.29
CA GLN A 9 18.64 1.12 6.18
C GLN A 9 18.34 0.12 5.05
N THR A 10 17.36 0.43 4.21
CA THR A 10 17.10 -0.38 3.00
C THR A 10 18.28 -0.27 2.02
N PRO A 11 18.55 -1.30 1.21
CA PRO A 11 19.58 -1.22 0.17
C PRO A 11 19.34 -0.05 -0.78
N GLU A 12 20.39 0.67 -1.16
CA GLU A 12 20.28 1.92 -1.94
C GLU A 12 20.67 1.76 -3.42
N GLU A 13 21.55 0.82 -3.81
CA GLU A 13 22.06 0.76 -5.20
C GLU A 13 22.38 -0.66 -5.73
N GLY A 14 22.44 -0.79 -7.06
CA GLY A 14 23.10 -1.92 -7.74
C GLY A 14 22.35 -3.26 -7.77
N SER A 15 23.12 -4.36 -7.79
CA SER A 15 22.60 -5.73 -7.87
C SER A 15 21.84 -6.18 -6.63
N GLU A 16 22.16 -5.61 -5.46
CA GLU A 16 21.47 -5.89 -4.20
C GLU A 16 20.01 -5.46 -4.27
N LYS A 17 19.75 -4.27 -4.81
CA LYS A 17 18.39 -3.76 -5.02
C LYS A 17 17.56 -4.63 -5.97
N LYS A 18 18.19 -5.16 -7.03
CA LYS A 18 17.53 -6.09 -7.96
C LYS A 18 17.18 -7.42 -7.29
N ASP A 19 18.13 -7.99 -6.55
CA ASP A 19 17.94 -9.25 -5.80
C ASP A 19 16.82 -9.11 -4.75
N VAL A 20 16.67 -7.92 -4.15
CA VAL A 20 15.57 -7.63 -3.23
C VAL A 20 14.20 -7.80 -3.88
N TYR A 21 13.98 -7.18 -5.04
CA TYR A 21 12.69 -7.28 -5.72
C TYR A 21 12.42 -8.69 -6.25
N GLU A 22 13.42 -9.34 -6.85
CA GLU A 22 13.27 -10.69 -7.41
C GLU A 22 12.90 -11.73 -6.34
N LYS A 23 13.45 -11.61 -5.13
CA LYS A 23 13.10 -12.49 -4.00
C LYS A 23 11.68 -12.28 -3.50
N ALA A 24 11.25 -11.03 -3.35
CA ALA A 24 9.88 -10.71 -2.94
C ALA A 24 8.86 -11.19 -4.00
N GLU A 25 9.14 -10.98 -5.28
CA GLU A 25 8.33 -11.48 -6.39
C GLU A 25 8.23 -13.01 -6.38
N ALA A 26 9.36 -13.71 -6.15
CA ALA A 26 9.39 -15.16 -6.07
C ALA A 26 8.56 -15.70 -4.89
N TYR A 27 8.58 -15.02 -3.74
CA TYR A 27 7.72 -15.34 -2.60
C TYR A 27 6.23 -15.26 -3.00
N TRP A 28 5.79 -14.09 -3.47
CA TRP A 28 4.39 -13.84 -3.80
C TRP A 28 3.87 -14.70 -4.96
N ALA A 29 4.72 -15.10 -5.90
CA ALA A 29 4.35 -16.03 -6.97
C ALA A 29 3.87 -17.40 -6.47
N ASN A 30 4.22 -17.78 -5.23
CA ASN A 30 3.88 -19.06 -4.62
C ASN A 30 2.76 -18.97 -3.56
N ILE A 31 2.26 -17.78 -3.26
CA ILE A 31 1.19 -17.58 -2.27
C ILE A 31 -0.19 -17.91 -2.86
N SER A 32 -1.09 -18.43 -2.01
CA SER A 32 -2.44 -18.80 -2.41
C SER A 32 -3.24 -17.57 -2.91
N CYS A 33 -4.04 -17.78 -3.96
CA CYS A 33 -4.92 -16.76 -4.53
C CYS A 33 -6.23 -16.61 -3.74
N ASP A 34 -6.14 -16.43 -2.42
CA ASP A 34 -7.29 -16.25 -1.53
C ASP A 34 -7.01 -15.21 -0.43
N VAL A 35 -8.02 -14.89 0.38
CA VAL A 35 -7.91 -13.85 1.43
C VAL A 35 -6.85 -14.20 2.46
N ASP A 36 -6.63 -15.48 2.73
CA ASP A 36 -5.69 -15.92 3.74
C ASP A 36 -4.24 -15.74 3.25
N GLY A 37 -3.97 -16.10 1.98
CA GLY A 37 -2.69 -15.83 1.33
C GLY A 37 -2.37 -14.33 1.30
N MET A 38 -3.35 -13.48 0.96
CA MET A 38 -3.16 -12.01 0.94
C MET A 38 -2.93 -11.40 2.32
N LEU A 39 -3.24 -12.13 3.39
CA LEU A 39 -3.08 -11.69 4.77
C LEU A 39 -2.05 -12.53 5.52
N GLY A 40 -1.21 -13.31 4.84
CA GLY A 40 -0.16 -14.13 5.46
C GLY A 40 -0.68 -15.12 6.51
N GLY A 41 -1.85 -15.72 6.28
CA GLY A 41 -2.49 -16.63 7.25
C GLY A 41 -3.38 -15.92 8.29
N PHE A 42 -3.54 -14.61 8.19
CA PHE A 42 -4.34 -13.81 9.11
C PHE A 42 -5.70 -13.41 8.52
N GLY A 43 -6.39 -14.32 7.82
CA GLY A 43 -7.71 -14.09 7.21
C GLY A 43 -8.76 -13.44 8.13
N HIS A 44 -8.70 -13.72 9.43
CA HIS A 44 -9.58 -13.15 10.46
C HIS A 44 -9.43 -11.62 10.66
N LEU A 45 -8.33 -11.02 10.19
CA LEU A 45 -8.10 -9.57 10.23
C LEU A 45 -8.86 -8.81 9.13
N HIS A 46 -9.43 -9.52 8.14
CA HIS A 46 -10.12 -8.92 7.01
C HIS A 46 -11.21 -7.92 7.44
N ILE A 47 -12.10 -8.33 8.36
CA ILE A 47 -13.23 -7.50 8.79
C ILE A 47 -12.76 -6.24 9.52
N PRO A 48 -11.94 -6.31 10.59
CA PRO A 48 -11.49 -5.10 11.28
C PRO A 48 -10.67 -4.16 10.37
N ASP A 49 -9.87 -4.72 9.45
CA ASP A 49 -9.15 -3.94 8.44
C ASP A 49 -10.12 -3.10 7.57
N MET A 50 -11.12 -3.75 6.97
CA MET A 50 -12.09 -3.09 6.09
C MET A 50 -12.97 -2.08 6.83
N VAL A 51 -13.37 -2.37 8.07
CA VAL A 51 -14.19 -1.46 8.89
C VAL A 51 -13.45 -0.15 9.17
N ASP A 52 -12.20 -0.22 9.61
CA ASP A 52 -11.44 0.98 9.94
C ASP A 52 -11.00 1.74 8.69
N SER A 53 -10.70 1.06 7.57
CA SER A 53 -10.46 1.72 6.29
C SER A 53 -11.69 2.53 5.81
N LYS A 54 -12.91 1.96 5.91
CA LYS A 54 -14.15 2.68 5.57
C LYS A 54 -14.37 3.91 6.46
N ARG A 55 -14.11 3.77 7.76
CA ARG A 55 -14.18 4.89 8.72
C ARG A 55 -13.16 5.98 8.41
N PHE A 56 -11.96 5.60 7.98
CA PHE A 56 -10.93 6.56 7.60
C PHE A 56 -11.31 7.32 6.33
N ILE A 57 -11.76 6.65 5.26
CA ILE A 57 -12.25 7.33 4.05
C ILE A 57 -13.44 8.25 4.36
N SER A 58 -14.37 7.80 5.21
CA SER A 58 -15.50 8.64 5.65
C SER A 58 -15.04 9.90 6.39
N HIS A 59 -13.98 9.78 7.19
CA HIS A 59 -13.36 10.92 7.88
C HIS A 59 -12.71 11.89 6.88
N LEU A 60 -11.97 11.40 5.88
CA LEU A 60 -11.37 12.22 4.84
C LEU A 60 -12.42 12.99 4.04
N LYS A 61 -13.53 12.33 3.69
CA LYS A 61 -14.68 12.96 3.04
C LYS A 61 -15.26 14.10 3.90
N ALA A 62 -15.49 13.85 5.19
CA ALA A 62 -16.04 14.84 6.11
C ALA A 62 -15.10 16.03 6.35
N LYS A 63 -13.79 15.85 6.16
CA LYS A 63 -12.76 16.89 6.25
C LYS A 63 -12.48 17.60 4.92
N HIS A 64 -13.18 17.24 3.84
CA HIS A 64 -12.91 17.72 2.49
C HIS A 64 -11.48 17.42 2.00
N CYS A 65 -10.85 16.38 2.55
CA CYS A 65 -9.55 15.86 2.12
C CYS A 65 -9.66 14.91 0.92
N LEU A 66 -10.86 14.39 0.67
CA LEU A 66 -11.21 13.60 -0.50
C LEU A 66 -12.59 14.07 -0.99
N ILE A 67 -12.60 14.75 -2.13
CA ILE A 67 -13.78 15.48 -2.62
C ILE A 67 -14.58 14.63 -3.60
N ASN A 68 -13.89 13.95 -4.52
CA ASN A 68 -14.48 13.18 -5.61
C ASN A 68 -14.33 11.67 -5.39
N PHE A 69 -15.22 10.90 -6.01
CA PHE A 69 -15.29 9.44 -5.90
C PHE A 69 -15.53 8.79 -7.28
N GLU A 70 -14.93 9.34 -8.32
CA GLU A 70 -15.05 8.83 -9.69
C GLU A 70 -14.09 7.65 -9.90
N ARG A 71 -12.81 7.83 -9.56
CA ARG A 71 -11.78 6.83 -9.86
C ARG A 71 -10.78 6.63 -8.72
N ALA A 72 -10.55 5.38 -8.36
CA ALA A 72 -9.47 4.99 -7.46
C ALA A 72 -8.51 4.00 -8.13
N ILE A 73 -7.32 3.83 -7.55
CA ILE A 73 -6.42 2.71 -7.87
C ILE A 73 -6.01 1.98 -6.60
N ASP A 74 -5.99 0.64 -6.67
CA ASP A 74 -5.50 -0.27 -5.64
C ASP A 74 -4.07 -0.71 -5.98
N CYS A 75 -3.08 -0.25 -5.20
CA CYS A 75 -1.66 -0.53 -5.42
C CYS A 75 -1.18 -1.67 -4.51
N GLY A 76 -0.55 -2.69 -5.10
CA GLY A 76 -0.32 -3.96 -4.39
C GLY A 76 -1.63 -4.70 -4.14
N CYS A 77 -2.52 -4.66 -5.14
CA CYS A 77 -3.91 -5.06 -4.95
C CYS A 77 -4.11 -6.57 -4.72
N GLY A 78 -3.11 -7.39 -5.05
CA GLY A 78 -3.21 -8.84 -5.07
C GLY A 78 -4.45 -9.29 -5.85
N ILE A 79 -5.27 -10.13 -5.22
CA ILE A 79 -6.51 -10.63 -5.85
C ILE A 79 -7.64 -9.59 -5.90
N GLY A 80 -7.42 -8.37 -5.42
CA GLY A 80 -8.42 -7.30 -5.34
C GLY A 80 -9.27 -7.33 -4.07
N ARG A 81 -8.71 -7.73 -2.93
CA ARG A 81 -9.41 -7.76 -1.63
C ARG A 81 -9.92 -6.37 -1.23
N VAL A 82 -9.05 -5.36 -1.34
CA VAL A 82 -9.38 -3.97 -1.04
C VAL A 82 -10.28 -3.39 -2.13
N THR A 83 -9.94 -3.61 -3.40
CA THR A 83 -10.81 -3.31 -4.55
C THR A 83 -12.26 -3.75 -4.31
N LYS A 84 -12.50 -5.02 -3.97
CA LYS A 84 -13.83 -5.59 -3.76
C LYS A 84 -14.58 -5.02 -2.57
N HIS A 85 -13.92 -4.97 -1.40
CA HIS A 85 -14.63 -4.74 -0.14
C HIS A 85 -14.59 -3.29 0.35
N LEU A 86 -13.72 -2.47 -0.21
CA LEU A 86 -13.53 -1.06 0.13
C LEU A 86 -13.79 -0.12 -1.04
N LEU A 87 -13.08 -0.28 -2.16
CA LEU A 87 -13.02 0.75 -3.20
C LEU A 87 -14.23 0.71 -4.14
N LEU A 88 -14.59 -0.47 -4.68
CA LEU A 88 -15.74 -0.60 -5.58
C LEU A 88 -17.06 -0.14 -4.93
N PRO A 89 -17.34 -0.36 -3.64
CA PRO A 89 -18.51 0.21 -2.98
C PRO A 89 -18.55 1.74 -2.91
N LEU A 90 -17.41 2.42 -3.11
CA LEU A 90 -17.26 3.87 -2.91
C LEU A 90 -16.99 4.64 -4.20
N PHE A 91 -16.25 4.06 -5.14
CA PHE A 91 -15.82 4.70 -6.39
C PHE A 91 -16.55 4.10 -7.59
N LYS A 92 -16.75 4.92 -8.65
CA LYS A 92 -17.38 4.43 -9.88
C LYS A 92 -16.50 3.41 -10.61
N THR A 93 -15.21 3.71 -10.74
CA THR A 93 -14.21 2.85 -11.38
C THR A 93 -13.01 2.64 -10.46
N VAL A 94 -12.46 1.43 -10.45
CA VAL A 94 -11.23 1.11 -9.70
C VAL A 94 -10.22 0.48 -10.65
N ASP A 95 -9.03 1.05 -10.76
CA ASP A 95 -7.90 0.41 -11.43
C ASP A 95 -7.08 -0.40 -10.42
N MET A 96 -6.29 -1.34 -10.90
CA MET A 96 -5.55 -2.29 -10.08
C MET A 96 -4.12 -2.40 -10.58
N VAL A 97 -3.14 -2.39 -9.68
CA VAL A 97 -1.74 -2.68 -10.01
C VAL A 97 -1.14 -3.65 -9.00
N ASP A 98 -0.48 -4.69 -9.51
CA ASP A 98 0.27 -5.65 -8.71
C ASP A 98 1.42 -6.23 -9.55
N VAL A 99 2.49 -6.67 -8.90
CA VAL A 99 3.61 -7.32 -9.58
C VAL A 99 3.28 -8.77 -9.97
N THR A 100 2.36 -9.41 -9.24
CA THR A 100 2.06 -10.82 -9.39
C THR A 100 0.95 -11.06 -10.42
N LYS A 101 1.36 -11.48 -11.63
CA LYS A 101 0.46 -11.77 -12.75
C LYS A 101 -0.70 -12.72 -12.39
N ASN A 102 -0.44 -13.73 -11.56
CA ASN A 102 -1.46 -14.72 -11.20
C ASN A 102 -2.59 -14.12 -10.36
N PHE A 103 -2.28 -13.19 -9.44
CA PHE A 103 -3.30 -12.51 -8.66
C PHE A 103 -4.17 -11.61 -9.52
N ILE A 104 -3.55 -10.85 -10.43
CA ILE A 104 -4.29 -10.02 -11.39
C ILE A 104 -5.19 -10.88 -12.29
N ALA A 105 -4.68 -12.01 -12.80
CA ALA A 105 -5.49 -12.93 -13.62
C ALA A 105 -6.65 -13.57 -12.84
N GLY A 106 -6.44 -13.89 -11.55
CA GLY A 106 -7.46 -14.45 -10.66
C GLY A 106 -8.46 -13.43 -10.12
N SER A 107 -8.14 -12.13 -10.17
CA SER A 107 -8.91 -11.07 -9.53
C SER A 107 -10.37 -11.00 -10.00
N SER A 108 -10.64 -11.17 -11.30
CA SER A 108 -12.02 -11.11 -11.83
C SER A 108 -12.93 -12.14 -11.18
N LYS A 109 -12.43 -13.37 -10.98
CA LYS A 109 -13.19 -14.44 -10.32
C LYS A 109 -13.44 -14.12 -8.86
N TYR A 110 -12.45 -13.57 -8.17
CA TYR A 110 -12.58 -13.18 -6.77
C TYR A 110 -13.55 -12.01 -6.59
N ILE A 111 -13.43 -10.96 -7.40
CA ILE A 111 -14.25 -9.75 -7.34
C ILE A 111 -15.72 -10.07 -7.66
N GLY A 112 -15.96 -10.88 -8.69
CA GLY A 112 -17.30 -11.27 -9.12
C GLY A 112 -17.95 -10.22 -10.03
N GLU A 113 -19.27 -10.01 -9.89
CA GLU A 113 -20.05 -9.17 -10.81
C GLU A 113 -19.52 -7.73 -10.92
N GLU A 114 -19.00 -7.19 -9.82
CA GLU A 114 -18.49 -5.82 -9.77
C GLU A 114 -17.17 -5.62 -10.53
N ASP A 115 -16.55 -6.69 -11.05
CA ASP A 115 -15.37 -6.62 -11.91
C ASP A 115 -15.65 -5.81 -13.20
N LYS A 116 -16.91 -5.70 -13.62
CA LYS A 116 -17.35 -4.82 -14.72
C LYS A 116 -17.02 -3.34 -14.50
N ARG A 117 -16.75 -2.94 -13.25
CA ARG A 117 -16.36 -1.57 -12.85
C ARG A 117 -14.86 -1.45 -12.55
N VAL A 118 -14.11 -2.55 -12.66
CA VAL A 118 -12.65 -2.50 -12.66
C VAL A 118 -12.20 -1.99 -14.03
N GLY A 119 -11.36 -0.96 -14.04
CA GLY A 119 -10.84 -0.38 -15.28
C GLY A 119 -9.60 -1.13 -15.74
N GLN A 120 -8.44 -0.50 -15.57
CA GLN A 120 -7.15 -1.05 -15.96
C GLN A 120 -6.61 -2.00 -14.90
N LYS A 121 -6.03 -3.11 -15.36
CA LYS A 121 -5.32 -4.08 -14.52
C LYS A 121 -3.86 -4.13 -14.98
N PHE A 122 -2.98 -3.52 -14.21
CA PHE A 122 -1.56 -3.43 -14.50
C PHE A 122 -0.80 -4.57 -13.80
N VAL A 123 0.13 -5.18 -14.54
CA VAL A 123 1.07 -6.17 -14.01
C VAL A 123 2.46 -5.56 -14.04
N CYS A 124 2.85 -4.89 -12.96
CA CYS A 124 4.17 -4.30 -12.78
C CYS A 124 4.47 -3.99 -11.31
N GLY A 125 5.76 -3.88 -10.98
CA GLY A 125 6.21 -3.44 -9.67
C GLY A 125 5.96 -1.94 -9.46
N LEU A 126 5.71 -1.55 -8.21
CA LEU A 126 5.44 -0.14 -7.88
C LEU A 126 6.67 0.75 -8.09
N GLN A 127 7.88 0.19 -8.05
CA GLN A 127 9.11 0.91 -8.39
C GLN A 127 9.11 1.45 -9.83
N ASP A 128 8.44 0.73 -10.75
CA ASP A 128 8.35 1.05 -12.19
C ASP A 128 6.97 1.60 -12.60
N PHE A 129 5.95 1.50 -11.76
CA PHE A 129 4.60 1.96 -12.09
C PHE A 129 4.51 3.48 -12.18
N GLU A 130 3.94 3.96 -13.29
CA GLU A 130 3.68 5.38 -13.55
C GLU A 130 2.16 5.61 -13.66
N PRO A 131 1.51 6.18 -12.63
CA PRO A 131 0.10 6.55 -12.72
C PRO A 131 -0.07 7.67 -13.74
N GLN A 132 -1.15 7.59 -14.54
CA GLN A 132 -1.52 8.68 -15.44
C GLN A 132 -1.73 9.99 -14.64
N GLU A 133 -1.20 11.09 -15.14
CA GLU A 133 -1.32 12.41 -14.51
C GLU A 133 -2.79 12.82 -14.33
N HIS A 134 -3.11 13.42 -13.18
CA HIS A 134 -4.44 13.94 -12.85
C HIS A 134 -5.59 12.96 -13.12
N TYR A 135 -5.41 11.69 -12.74
CA TYR A 135 -6.33 10.62 -13.12
C TYR A 135 -7.12 10.03 -11.96
N TYR A 136 -6.57 10.02 -10.75
CA TYR A 136 -7.15 9.35 -9.59
C TYR A 136 -7.63 10.33 -8.53
N ASP A 137 -8.84 10.10 -8.00
CA ASP A 137 -9.33 10.78 -6.81
C ASP A 137 -8.74 10.16 -5.53
N LEU A 138 -8.51 8.84 -5.56
CA LEU A 138 -7.85 8.11 -4.47
C LEU A 138 -6.82 7.12 -5.01
N ILE A 139 -5.59 7.23 -4.53
CA ILE A 139 -4.57 6.18 -4.71
C ILE A 139 -4.47 5.44 -3.37
N TRP A 140 -4.86 4.17 -3.34
CA TRP A 140 -4.81 3.34 -2.14
C TRP A 140 -3.61 2.41 -2.19
N VAL A 141 -2.76 2.49 -1.16
CA VAL A 141 -1.52 1.70 -1.06
C VAL A 141 -1.57 0.97 0.28
N GLN A 142 -1.64 -0.37 0.27
CA GLN A 142 -1.77 -1.13 1.51
C GLN A 142 -0.89 -2.38 1.52
N TRP A 143 -0.09 -2.54 2.58
CA TRP A 143 0.77 -3.71 2.81
C TRP A 143 1.62 -4.11 1.59
N VAL A 144 2.30 -3.12 1.02
CA VAL A 144 3.13 -3.33 -0.18
C VAL A 144 4.38 -2.47 -0.15
N THR A 145 4.38 -1.38 0.59
CA THR A 145 5.53 -0.45 0.61
C THR A 145 6.73 -1.02 1.35
N GLY A 146 6.51 -2.05 2.18
CA GLY A 146 7.60 -2.83 2.77
C GLY A 146 8.49 -3.51 1.73
N HIS A 147 8.01 -3.75 0.51
CA HIS A 147 8.82 -4.32 -0.57
C HIS A 147 9.62 -3.27 -1.36
N LEU A 148 9.33 -1.99 -1.18
CA LEU A 148 10.10 -0.92 -1.82
C LEU A 148 11.31 -0.55 -0.96
N THR A 149 12.43 -0.23 -1.60
CA THR A 149 13.52 0.54 -0.95
C THR A 149 13.02 1.94 -0.54
N ASP A 150 13.69 2.60 0.40
CA ASP A 150 13.34 3.98 0.78
C ASP A 150 13.41 4.93 -0.43
N GLU A 151 14.38 4.73 -1.32
CA GLU A 151 14.52 5.50 -2.54
C GLU A 151 13.33 5.31 -3.50
N ASP A 152 12.95 4.07 -3.78
CA ASP A 152 11.82 3.79 -4.68
C ASP A 152 10.48 4.11 -4.04
N PHE A 153 10.37 4.03 -2.70
CA PHE A 153 9.24 4.57 -1.96
C PHE A 153 9.06 6.05 -2.30
N GLU A 154 10.10 6.87 -2.11
CA GLU A 154 10.00 8.30 -2.39
C GLU A 154 9.67 8.60 -3.86
N ARG A 155 10.32 7.88 -4.79
CA ARG A 155 10.06 8.02 -6.23
C ARG A 155 8.62 7.65 -6.59
N PHE A 156 8.12 6.52 -6.08
CA PHE A 156 6.76 6.06 -6.30
C PHE A 156 5.74 7.10 -5.80
N PHE A 157 5.87 7.55 -4.55
CA PHE A 157 4.95 8.54 -3.98
C PHE A 157 5.02 9.90 -4.68
N ARG A 158 6.19 10.30 -5.20
CA ARG A 158 6.33 11.50 -6.04
C ARG A 158 5.53 11.35 -7.34
N ARG A 159 5.57 10.19 -8.00
CA ARG A 159 4.74 9.92 -9.18
C ARG A 159 3.25 9.85 -8.85
N CYS A 160 2.89 9.23 -7.72
CA CYS A 160 1.50 9.21 -7.25
C CYS A 160 0.93 10.61 -7.04
N ARG A 161 1.73 11.56 -6.54
CA ARG A 161 1.32 12.96 -6.40
C ARG A 161 0.88 13.56 -7.73
N GLU A 162 1.65 13.36 -8.80
CA GLU A 162 1.31 13.85 -10.14
C GLU A 162 0.06 13.12 -10.71
N GLY A 163 -0.16 11.86 -10.30
CA GLY A 163 -1.36 11.09 -10.64
C GLY A 163 -2.66 11.55 -9.97
N LEU A 164 -2.59 12.40 -8.94
CA LEU A 164 -3.77 12.88 -8.23
C LEU A 164 -4.54 13.93 -9.05
N ARG A 165 -5.86 13.75 -9.09
CA ARG A 165 -6.80 14.82 -9.47
C ARG A 165 -6.88 15.88 -8.39
N GLU A 166 -7.33 17.07 -8.80
CA GLU A 166 -7.69 18.12 -7.85
C GLU A 166 -8.72 17.60 -6.84
N GLY A 167 -8.44 17.82 -5.55
CA GLY A 167 -9.28 17.32 -4.45
C GLY A 167 -9.12 15.82 -4.15
N GLY A 168 -8.16 15.16 -4.78
CA GLY A 168 -7.76 13.78 -4.49
C GLY A 168 -6.71 13.66 -3.39
N CYS A 169 -6.50 12.43 -2.92
CA CYS A 169 -5.45 12.12 -1.94
C CYS A 169 -4.89 10.70 -2.14
N ILE A 170 -3.72 10.44 -1.55
CA ILE A 170 -3.15 9.11 -1.42
C ILE A 170 -3.43 8.62 0.00
N VAL A 171 -3.81 7.36 0.16
CA VAL A 171 -3.86 6.70 1.46
C VAL A 171 -2.86 5.56 1.49
N LEU A 172 -1.90 5.65 2.39
CA LEU A 172 -0.98 4.57 2.75
C LEU A 172 -1.48 3.89 4.01
N LYS A 173 -1.70 2.56 3.97
CA LYS A 173 -2.03 1.74 5.13
C LYS A 173 -0.97 0.65 5.32
N GLU A 174 -0.16 0.76 6.36
CA GLU A 174 1.04 -0.08 6.47
C GLU A 174 1.33 -0.51 7.91
N ASN A 175 2.02 -1.64 8.06
CA ASN A 175 2.65 -2.03 9.31
C ASN A 175 3.72 -0.99 9.70
N VAL A 176 3.82 -0.67 10.99
CA VAL A 176 4.92 0.14 11.51
C VAL A 176 5.62 -0.61 12.65
N THR A 177 6.91 -0.36 12.83
CA THR A 177 7.64 -1.04 13.90
C THR A 177 7.14 -0.59 15.28
N SER A 178 7.29 -1.47 16.27
CA SER A 178 6.96 -1.14 17.66
C SER A 178 8.00 -0.22 18.31
N SER A 179 9.21 -0.17 17.74
CA SER A 179 10.30 0.76 18.08
C SER A 179 10.17 2.06 17.28
N GLN A 180 10.70 3.17 17.82
CA GLN A 180 10.62 4.48 17.15
C GLN A 180 11.68 4.68 16.07
N ASP A 181 12.78 3.93 16.11
CA ASP A 181 13.99 4.24 15.35
C ASP A 181 14.62 3.03 14.64
N LYS A 182 14.04 1.84 14.78
CA LYS A 182 14.55 0.60 14.19
C LYS A 182 13.63 0.07 13.08
N TYR A 183 14.25 -0.27 11.94
CA TYR A 183 13.63 -1.06 10.88
C TYR A 183 13.56 -2.52 11.35
N ASP A 184 12.60 -3.26 10.82
CA ASP A 184 12.52 -4.71 10.99
C ASP A 184 12.47 -5.34 9.61
N PHE A 185 13.36 -6.30 9.35
CA PHE A 185 13.46 -6.95 8.05
C PHE A 185 12.95 -8.38 8.17
N ASP A 186 11.95 -8.70 7.35
CA ASP A 186 11.42 -10.05 7.23
C ASP A 186 12.10 -10.77 6.07
N SER A 187 12.86 -11.81 6.40
CA SER A 187 13.55 -12.63 5.41
C SER A 187 12.65 -13.63 4.68
N GLU A 188 11.42 -13.86 5.15
CA GLU A 188 10.47 -14.80 4.55
C GLU A 188 9.87 -14.21 3.26
N ASP A 189 9.33 -12.99 3.34
CA ASP A 189 8.73 -12.28 2.20
C ASP A 189 9.63 -11.18 1.61
N ASN A 190 10.83 -11.03 2.18
CA ASN A 190 11.86 -10.09 1.76
C ASN A 190 11.38 -8.64 1.81
N SER A 191 10.79 -8.24 2.95
CA SER A 191 10.19 -6.91 3.17
C SER A 191 10.73 -6.20 4.41
N TRP A 192 10.57 -4.88 4.45
CA TRP A 192 10.88 -4.05 5.61
C TRP A 192 9.63 -3.49 6.26
N THR A 193 9.52 -3.66 7.58
CA THR A 193 8.67 -2.82 8.41
C THR A 193 9.46 -1.60 8.88
N ARG A 194 8.93 -0.40 8.62
CA ARG A 194 9.58 0.88 8.97
C ARG A 194 9.02 1.46 10.25
N PRO A 195 9.79 2.28 11.00
CA PRO A 195 9.22 3.15 12.02
C PRO A 195 8.19 4.11 11.43
N LYS A 196 7.16 4.44 12.22
CA LYS A 196 6.12 5.40 11.82
C LYS A 196 6.72 6.73 11.35
N ASP A 197 7.66 7.28 12.10
CA ASP A 197 8.24 8.59 11.80
C ASP A 197 9.05 8.56 10.51
N ARG A 198 9.71 7.43 10.20
CA ARG A 198 10.41 7.24 8.93
C ARG A 198 9.46 7.24 7.73
N ILE A 199 8.29 6.59 7.84
CA ILE A 199 7.26 6.66 6.78
C ILE A 199 6.83 8.11 6.55
N VAL A 200 6.57 8.86 7.63
CA VAL A 200 6.16 10.26 7.53
C VAL A 200 7.26 11.14 6.92
N GLU A 201 8.53 10.90 7.27
CA GLU A 201 9.68 11.58 6.67
C GLU A 201 9.78 11.30 5.16
N LEU A 202 9.72 10.04 4.74
CA LEU A 202 9.77 9.67 3.31
C LEU A 202 8.62 10.30 2.51
N LEU A 203 7.39 10.28 3.05
CA LEU A 203 6.24 10.94 2.42
C LEU A 203 6.48 12.45 2.25
N ARG A 204 7.06 13.12 3.25
CA ARG A 204 7.43 14.55 3.15
C ARG A 204 8.54 14.78 2.13
N SER A 205 9.55 13.92 2.07
CA SER A 205 10.64 13.97 1.07
C SER A 205 10.13 13.76 -0.37
N ALA A 206 9.05 12.97 -0.53
CA ALA A 206 8.32 12.85 -1.79
C ALA A 206 7.52 14.12 -2.15
N GLY A 207 7.51 15.13 -1.27
CA GLY A 207 6.83 16.40 -1.47
C GLY A 207 5.33 16.34 -1.18
N LEU A 208 4.89 15.40 -0.34
CA LEU A 208 3.51 15.24 0.11
C LEU A 208 3.31 15.84 1.51
N LYS A 209 2.10 16.31 1.78
CA LYS A 209 1.66 16.85 3.07
C LYS A 209 0.74 15.86 3.77
N LEU A 210 0.94 15.68 5.08
CA LEU A 210 0.06 14.85 5.89
C LEU A 210 -1.27 15.57 6.16
N LEU A 211 -2.36 14.97 5.68
CA LEU A 211 -3.73 15.45 5.87
C LEU A 211 -4.34 14.89 7.16
N ALA A 212 -4.15 13.59 7.39
CA ALA A 212 -4.62 12.88 8.57
C ALA A 212 -3.84 11.57 8.75
N ASP A 213 -3.72 11.10 9.98
CA ASP A 213 -3.28 9.73 10.28
C ASP A 213 -4.21 9.06 11.30
N ARG A 214 -4.26 7.73 11.26
CA ARG A 214 -5.05 6.94 12.20
C ARG A 214 -4.44 5.57 12.41
N LYS A 215 -4.35 5.14 13.67
CA LYS A 215 -3.99 3.76 14.03
C LYS A 215 -5.16 2.82 13.77
N GLN A 216 -4.90 1.67 13.17
CA GLN A 216 -5.84 0.54 13.08
C GLN A 216 -6.23 0.07 14.48
N THR A 217 -7.50 -0.25 14.66
CA THR A 217 -8.04 -0.76 15.92
C THR A 217 -8.56 -2.19 15.77
N HIS A 218 -8.86 -2.82 16.91
CA HIS A 218 -9.50 -4.15 16.96
C HIS A 218 -8.70 -5.29 16.29
N PHE A 219 -7.39 -5.13 16.16
CA PHE A 219 -6.48 -6.23 15.85
C PHE A 219 -6.09 -6.99 17.13
N PRO A 220 -5.78 -8.30 17.04
CA PRO A 220 -5.29 -9.08 18.17
C PRO A 220 -4.04 -8.48 18.82
N ARG A 221 -3.84 -8.77 20.11
CA ARG A 221 -2.60 -8.43 20.81
C ARG A 221 -1.43 -9.20 20.20
N GLY A 222 -0.25 -8.59 20.17
CA GLY A 222 0.97 -9.20 19.64
C GLY A 222 1.22 -8.92 18.15
N MET A 223 0.25 -8.34 17.43
CA MET A 223 0.45 -7.89 16.06
C MET A 223 1.25 -6.58 16.02
N LEU A 224 1.99 -6.37 14.93
CA LEU A 224 2.57 -5.07 14.62
C LEU A 224 1.46 -4.00 14.56
N PRO A 225 1.73 -2.78 15.06
CA PRO A 225 0.79 -1.68 14.89
C PRO A 225 0.64 -1.36 13.39
N VAL A 226 -0.60 -1.13 12.95
CA VAL A 226 -0.91 -0.70 11.58
C VAL A 226 -1.40 0.75 11.62
N TYR A 227 -0.91 1.58 10.71
CA TYR A 227 -1.33 2.97 10.57
C TYR A 227 -1.83 3.27 9.16
N MET A 228 -2.83 4.14 9.09
CA MET A 228 -3.29 4.78 7.86
C MET A 228 -2.79 6.22 7.85
N PHE A 229 -2.26 6.68 6.72
CA PHE A 229 -1.81 8.04 6.47
C PHE A 229 -2.50 8.53 5.20
N ALA A 230 -3.22 9.65 5.29
CA ALA A 230 -3.74 10.36 4.13
C ALA A 230 -2.83 11.54 3.80
N VAL A 231 -2.42 11.65 2.54
CA VAL A 231 -1.49 12.67 2.08
C VAL A 231 -1.87 13.23 0.71
N ASN A 232 -1.41 14.44 0.38
CA ASN A 232 -1.52 15.03 -0.97
C ASN A 232 -0.39 16.02 -1.28
#